data_AF-A0A564ZAZ4-F1
#
_entry.id   AF-A0A564ZAZ4-F1
#
_cell.length_a   1.000
_cell.length_b   1.000
_cell.length_c   1.000
_cell.angle_alpha   90.00
_cell.angle_beta   90.00
_cell.angle_gamma   90.00
#
_symmetry.space_group_name_H-M   'P 1'
#
loop_
_entity.id
_entity.type
_entity.pdbx_description
1 polymer ?
#
loop_
_entity_poly.entity_id
_entity_poly.type
_entity_poly.pdbx_seq_one_letter_code
_entity_poly.pdbx_strand_id
1 'polypeptide(L)'
;MAFYKCRNCYEKYRGKQLFTLHVKHEHTEEVQKMCFVCLKMNSSIGNLFRHCRKEKHFACNRCSGRPRTFYRLLVHYITNHCECVDPKEHQMYECFECQRKERDAEIIVEHWYRTHGSIHIGRFFCLR
;
A
#
# COMPACT_ATOMS: atom_id res chain seq x y z
N MET A 1 9.68 20.75 -17.82
CA MET A 1 9.14 20.89 -16.46
C MET A 1 9.73 19.80 -15.58
N ALA A 2 10.38 20.16 -14.46
CA ALA A 2 10.96 19.17 -13.56
C ALA A 2 9.88 18.59 -12.62
N PHE A 3 9.84 17.27 -12.47
CA PHE A 3 8.96 16.57 -11.54
C PHE A 3 9.72 16.19 -10.27
N TYR A 4 9.08 16.32 -9.12
CA TYR A 4 9.58 15.82 -7.84
C TYR A 4 8.94 14.47 -7.55
N LYS A 5 9.75 13.46 -7.22
CA LYS A 5 9.28 12.11 -6.90
C LYS A 5 9.44 11.86 -5.41
N CYS A 6 8.36 11.45 -4.74
CA CYS A 6 8.42 10.98 -3.37
C CYS A 6 9.27 9.72 -3.28
N ARG A 7 10.30 9.71 -2.42
CA ARG A 7 11.08 8.49 -2.18
C ARG A 7 10.30 7.49 -1.33
N ASN A 8 9.27 7.95 -0.62
CA ASN A 8 8.49 7.13 0.28
C ASN A 8 7.37 6.38 -0.45
N CYS A 9 6.61 7.05 -1.32
CA CYS A 9 5.46 6.46 -2.04
C CYS A 9 5.53 6.60 -3.57
N TYR A 10 6.68 7.04 -4.11
CA TYR A 10 6.93 7.15 -5.55
C TYR A 10 5.98 8.04 -6.38
N GLU A 11 5.01 8.71 -5.74
CA GLU A 11 4.14 9.71 -6.36
C GLU A 11 4.95 10.89 -6.94
N LYS A 12 4.45 11.41 -8.06
CA LYS A 12 5.10 12.49 -8.82
C LYS A 12 4.32 13.79 -8.69
N TYR A 13 5.05 14.88 -8.46
CA TYR A 13 4.51 16.21 -8.25
C TYR A 13 5.08 17.20 -9.26
N ARG A 14 4.21 18.03 -9.86
CA ARG A 14 4.58 19.05 -10.85
C ARG A 14 5.25 20.30 -10.25
N GLY A 15 5.50 20.33 -8.94
CA GLY A 15 6.14 21.47 -8.27
C GLY A 15 6.67 21.13 -6.88
N LYS A 16 7.72 21.86 -6.47
CA LYS A 16 8.41 21.67 -5.18
C LYS A 16 7.48 21.87 -3.99
N GLN A 17 6.58 22.85 -4.05
CA GLN A 17 5.66 23.16 -2.95
C GLN A 17 4.68 22.00 -2.68
N LEU A 18 4.06 21.45 -3.72
CA LEU A 18 3.15 20.29 -3.61
C LEU A 18 3.89 19.07 -3.07
N PHE A 19 5.11 18.84 -3.56
CA PHE A 19 5.98 17.78 -3.07
C PHE A 19 6.31 17.92 -1.57
N THR A 20 6.73 19.12 -1.15
CA THR A 20 7.06 19.38 0.26
C THR A 20 5.84 19.22 1.16
N LEU A 21 4.67 19.70 0.72
CA LEU A 21 3.42 19.56 1.47
C LEU A 21 3.06 18.07 1.63
N HIS A 22 3.12 17.29 0.55
CA HIS A 22 2.91 15.85 0.60
C HIS A 22 3.83 15.17 1.63
N VAL A 23 5.14 15.42 1.56
CA VAL A 23 6.10 14.79 2.48
C VAL A 23 5.80 15.15 3.93
N LYS A 24 5.48 16.42 4.18
CA LYS A 24 5.22 16.93 5.53
C LYS A 24 3.95 16.36 6.15
N HIS A 25 2.91 16.11 5.36
CA HIS A 25 1.60 15.71 5.90
C HIS A 25 1.35 14.20 5.83
N GLU A 26 1.79 13.53 4.78
CA GLU A 26 1.33 12.17 4.49
C GLU A 26 2.22 11.06 5.07
N HIS A 27 3.43 11.38 5.53
CA HIS A 27 4.42 10.42 6.03
C HIS A 27 4.79 10.63 7.50
N THR A 28 3.90 11.27 8.28
CA THR A 28 4.12 11.47 9.71
C THR A 28 3.73 10.22 10.51
N GLU A 29 4.36 10.01 11.66
CA GLU A 29 4.01 8.89 12.56
C GLU A 29 2.54 8.92 13.00
N GLU A 30 2.00 10.12 13.22
CA GLU A 30 0.60 10.29 13.61
C GLU A 30 -0.34 9.79 12.50
N VAL A 31 -0.08 10.15 11.25
CA VAL A 31 -0.86 9.67 10.10
C VAL A 31 -0.75 8.15 9.93
N GLN A 32 0.39 7.55 10.24
CA GLN A 32 0.55 6.09 10.21
C GLN A 32 -0.25 5.36 11.30
N LYS A 33 -0.66 6.04 12.38
CA LYS A 33 -1.47 5.48 13.49
C LYS A 33 -2.98 5.72 13.31
N MET A 34 -3.38 6.51 12.30
CA MET A 34 -4.77 6.80 11.99
C MET A 34 -5.43 5.65 11.21
N CYS A 35 -6.65 5.27 11.59
CA CYS A 35 -7.49 4.42 10.77
C CYS A 35 -8.16 5.27 9.68
N PHE A 36 -7.90 5.01 8.41
CA PHE A 36 -8.47 5.82 7.31
C PHE A 36 -9.94 5.51 7.00
N VAL A 37 -10.51 4.45 7.59
CA VAL A 37 -11.93 4.11 7.43
C VAL A 37 -12.80 4.94 8.37
N CYS A 38 -12.38 5.10 9.62
CA CYS A 38 -13.18 5.79 10.66
C CYS A 38 -12.47 7.01 11.28
N LEU A 39 -11.27 7.35 10.77
CA LEU A 39 -10.42 8.46 11.22
C LEU A 39 -9.96 8.39 12.69
N LYS A 40 -10.11 7.23 13.32
CA LYS A 40 -9.67 7.01 14.71
C LYS A 40 -8.15 6.94 14.81
N MET A 41 -7.58 7.74 15.69
CA MET A 41 -6.17 7.65 16.10
C MET A 41 -5.94 6.48 17.05
N ASN A 42 -4.83 5.76 16.87
CA ASN A 42 -4.41 4.68 17.74
C ASN A 42 -3.08 5.01 18.41
N SER A 43 -2.81 4.44 19.58
CA SER A 43 -1.55 4.71 20.29
C SER A 43 -0.33 4.04 19.66
N SER A 44 -0.53 3.10 18.73
CA SER A 44 0.55 2.46 17.98
C SER A 44 0.04 1.83 16.68
N ILE A 45 0.96 1.54 15.76
CA ILE A 45 0.67 0.79 14.52
C ILE A 45 0.07 -0.59 14.83
N GLY A 46 0.59 -1.29 15.84
CA GLY A 46 0.04 -2.58 16.27
C GLY A 46 -1.41 -2.47 16.76
N ASN A 47 -1.73 -1.37 17.47
CA ASN A 47 -3.09 -1.09 17.92
C ASN A 47 -4.03 -0.75 16.76
N LEU A 48 -3.54 -0.02 15.75
CA LEU A 48 -4.27 0.23 14.51
C LEU A 48 -4.62 -1.08 13.78
N PHE A 49 -3.67 -2.01 13.63
CA PHE A 49 -3.95 -3.32 13.03
C PHE A 49 -4.98 -4.13 13.82
N ARG A 50 -4.88 -4.11 15.16
CA ARG A 50 -5.86 -4.78 16.02
C ARG A 50 -7.25 -4.16 15.88
N HIS A 51 -7.32 -2.83 15.85
CA HIS A 51 -8.55 -2.09 15.61
C HIS A 51 -9.17 -2.47 14.27
N CYS A 52 -8.42 -2.41 13.17
CA CYS A 52 -8.94 -2.74 11.84
C CYS A 52 -9.34 -4.22 11.71
N ARG A 53 -8.69 -5.13 12.45
CA ARG A 53 -9.14 -6.53 12.55
C ARG A 53 -10.48 -6.65 13.26
N LYS A 54 -10.66 -5.96 14.40
CA LYS A 54 -11.88 -6.02 15.21
C LYS A 54 -13.07 -5.41 14.47
N GLU A 55 -12.86 -4.25 13.85
CA GLU A 55 -13.90 -3.53 13.09
C GLU A 55 -14.06 -4.04 11.65
N LYS A 56 -13.31 -5.09 11.26
CA LYS A 56 -13.37 -5.71 9.93
C LYS A 56 -13.12 -4.72 8.78
N HIS A 57 -12.21 -3.78 8.98
CA HIS A 57 -11.85 -2.74 8.01
C HIS A 57 -10.95 -3.24 6.87
N PHE A 58 -10.43 -4.47 6.94
CA PHE A 58 -9.67 -5.06 5.83
C PHE A 58 -10.61 -5.47 4.70
N ALA A 59 -10.70 -4.62 3.69
CA ALA A 59 -11.48 -4.88 2.48
C ALA A 59 -10.64 -4.57 1.23
N CYS A 60 -10.80 -5.40 0.21
CA CYS A 60 -10.33 -5.05 -1.12
C CYS A 60 -11.22 -3.94 -1.68
N ASN A 61 -10.62 -2.98 -2.37
CA ASN A 61 -11.32 -1.89 -3.06
C ASN A 61 -11.62 -2.23 -4.54
N ARG A 62 -11.03 -3.28 -5.09
CA ARG A 62 -11.24 -3.75 -6.48
C ARG A 62 -12.31 -4.82 -6.57
N CYS A 63 -12.57 -5.55 -5.48
CA CYS A 63 -13.58 -6.59 -5.42
C CYS A 63 -14.19 -6.73 -4.01
N SER A 64 -15.16 -7.62 -3.84
CA SER A 64 -15.84 -7.85 -2.56
C SER A 64 -15.04 -8.65 -1.52
N GLY A 65 -13.74 -8.89 -1.76
CA GLY A 65 -12.87 -9.64 -0.85
C GLY A 65 -12.70 -8.95 0.51
N ARG A 66 -12.86 -9.70 1.61
CA ARG A 66 -12.69 -9.19 3.00
C ARG A 66 -11.73 -10.05 3.83
N PRO A 67 -10.42 -9.99 3.55
CA PRO A 67 -9.43 -10.80 4.27
C PRO A 67 -9.33 -10.41 5.74
N ARG A 68 -9.01 -11.36 6.62
CA ARG A 68 -9.01 -11.11 8.08
C ARG A 68 -7.79 -10.35 8.59
N THR A 69 -6.72 -10.26 7.80
CA THR A 69 -5.48 -9.61 8.17
C THR A 69 -4.93 -8.79 7.01
N PHE A 70 -4.11 -7.80 7.32
CA PHE A 70 -3.42 -7.00 6.34
C PHE A 70 -2.58 -7.84 5.37
N TYR A 71 -1.77 -8.76 5.88
CA TYR A 71 -0.95 -9.64 5.04
C TYR A 71 -1.81 -10.44 4.04
N ARG A 72 -2.96 -10.99 4.47
CA ARG A 72 -3.86 -11.71 3.56
C ARG A 72 -4.53 -10.78 2.55
N LEU A 73 -4.76 -9.52 2.90
CA LEU A 73 -5.24 -8.50 1.97
C LEU A 73 -4.19 -8.15 0.92
N LEU A 74 -2.92 -8.00 1.31
CA LEU A 74 -1.81 -7.78 0.40
C LEU A 74 -1.64 -8.94 -0.59
N VAL A 75 -1.57 -10.18 -0.08
CA VAL A 75 -1.47 -11.39 -0.91
C VAL A 75 -2.65 -11.47 -1.88
N HIS A 76 -3.88 -11.28 -1.39
CA HIS A 76 -5.07 -11.25 -2.23
C HIS A 76 -4.94 -10.20 -3.34
N TYR A 77 -4.54 -8.98 -2.99
CA TYR A 77 -4.47 -7.90 -3.97
C TYR A 77 -3.46 -8.19 -5.08
N ILE A 78 -2.25 -8.60 -4.71
CA ILE A 78 -1.19 -8.94 -5.66
C ILE A 78 -1.62 -10.07 -6.60
N THR A 79 -2.15 -11.16 -6.03
CA THR A 79 -2.47 -12.37 -6.80
C THR A 79 -3.73 -12.26 -7.64
N ASN A 80 -4.63 -11.31 -7.34
CA ASN A 80 -5.92 -11.20 -8.03
C ASN A 80 -6.04 -9.92 -8.89
N HIS A 81 -5.25 -8.88 -8.60
CA HIS A 81 -5.40 -7.56 -9.21
C HIS A 81 -4.10 -6.98 -9.76
N CYS A 82 -2.97 -7.67 -9.60
CA CYS A 82 -1.66 -7.21 -10.09
C CYS A 82 -0.96 -8.23 -10.98
N GLU A 83 -1.72 -9.18 -11.53
CA GLU A 83 -1.21 -10.09 -12.54
C GLU A 83 -0.97 -9.34 -13.86
N CYS A 84 0.13 -9.67 -14.52
CA CYS A 84 0.49 -9.17 -15.84
C CYS A 84 1.16 -10.29 -16.64
N VAL A 85 1.27 -10.14 -17.95
CA VAL A 85 1.98 -11.08 -18.82
C VAL A 85 3.25 -10.47 -19.39
N ASP A 86 4.29 -11.28 -19.58
CA ASP A 86 5.50 -10.90 -20.30
C ASP A 86 5.34 -11.05 -21.83
N PRO A 87 6.28 -10.55 -22.66
CA PRO A 87 6.18 -10.68 -24.12
C PRO A 87 6.20 -12.13 -24.66
N LYS A 88 6.47 -13.10 -23.79
CA LYS A 88 6.44 -14.54 -24.10
C LYS A 88 5.20 -15.21 -23.50
N GLU A 89 4.20 -14.43 -23.10
CA GLU A 89 2.93 -14.89 -22.52
C GLU A 89 3.08 -15.67 -21.19
N HIS A 90 4.17 -15.44 -20.45
CA HIS A 90 4.28 -15.97 -19.09
C HIS A 90 3.56 -15.06 -18.11
N GLN A 91 2.81 -15.67 -17.20
CA GLN A 91 2.23 -14.98 -16.05
C GLN A 91 3.34 -14.41 -15.15
N MET A 92 3.13 -13.17 -14.73
CA MET A 92 3.97 -12.40 -13.82
C MET A 92 3.09 -11.58 -12.88
N TYR A 93 3.73 -10.98 -11.89
CA TYR A 93 3.10 -10.06 -10.95
C TYR A 93 3.86 -8.75 -10.93
N GLU A 94 3.13 -7.64 -10.96
CA GLU A 94 3.68 -6.30 -10.94
C GLU A 94 3.42 -5.60 -9.60
N CYS A 95 4.46 -5.06 -8.98
CA CYS A 95 4.31 -4.21 -7.81
C CYS A 95 3.64 -2.89 -8.22
N PHE A 96 2.43 -2.67 -7.69
CA PHE A 96 1.61 -1.50 -7.98
C PHE A 96 2.19 -0.16 -7.47
N GLU A 97 3.25 -0.18 -6.65
CA GLU A 97 3.94 1.02 -6.17
C GLU A 97 5.14 1.43 -7.05
N CYS A 98 5.93 0.45 -7.51
CA CYS A 98 7.22 0.72 -8.15
C CYS A 98 7.41 0.05 -9.52
N GLN A 99 6.41 -0.67 -10.03
CA GLN A 99 6.40 -1.35 -11.32
C GLN A 99 7.44 -2.47 -11.45
N ARG A 100 8.00 -2.94 -10.33
CA ARG A 100 8.85 -4.13 -10.31
C ARG A 100 8.02 -5.34 -10.72
N LYS A 101 8.56 -6.20 -11.58
CA LYS A 101 7.89 -7.41 -12.05
C LYS A 101 8.63 -8.65 -11.57
N GLU A 102 7.89 -9.64 -11.11
CA GLU A 102 8.41 -10.94 -10.68
C GLU A 102 7.52 -12.06 -11.20
N ARG A 103 8.09 -13.25 -11.44
CA ARG A 103 7.30 -14.43 -11.82
C ARG A 103 6.60 -15.08 -10.62
N ASP A 104 7.13 -14.87 -9.43
CA ASP A 104 6.63 -15.45 -8.19
C ASP A 104 5.88 -14.41 -7.36
N ALA A 105 4.63 -14.73 -7.01
CA ALA A 105 3.79 -13.91 -6.17
C ALA A 105 4.39 -13.71 -4.77
N GLU A 106 5.07 -14.72 -4.22
CA GLU A 106 5.65 -14.63 -2.87
C GLU A 106 6.80 -13.62 -2.84
N ILE A 107 7.65 -13.61 -3.88
CA ILE A 107 8.75 -12.65 -4.00
C ILE A 107 8.22 -11.22 -4.10
N ILE A 108 7.17 -10.98 -4.90
CA ILE A 108 6.63 -9.62 -5.02
C ILE A 108 5.88 -9.18 -3.76
N VAL A 109 5.20 -10.09 -3.05
CA VAL A 109 4.58 -9.84 -1.75
C VAL A 109 5.64 -9.45 -0.72
N GLU A 110 6.73 -10.21 -0.63
CA GLU A 110 7.83 -9.92 0.29
C GLU A 110 8.52 -8.60 -0.07
N HIS A 111 8.79 -8.36 -1.35
CA HIS A 111 9.32 -7.10 -1.84
C HIS A 111 8.46 -5.92 -1.35
N TRP A 112 7.14 -6.02 -1.54
CA TRP A 112 6.23 -4.97 -1.12
C TRP A 112 6.26 -4.79 0.40
N TYR A 113 6.18 -5.87 1.17
CA TYR A 113 6.17 -5.82 2.62
C TYR A 113 7.44 -5.16 3.20
N ARG A 114 8.61 -5.50 2.67
CA ARG A 114 9.90 -4.98 3.14
C ARG A 114 10.23 -3.57 2.65
N THR A 115 9.79 -3.23 1.44
CA THR A 115 10.18 -1.97 0.78
C THR A 115 9.15 -0.87 0.98
N HIS A 116 7.86 -1.21 0.88
CA HIS A 116 6.74 -0.25 0.92
C HIS A 116 5.94 -0.34 2.21
N GLY A 117 5.92 -1.51 2.86
CA GLY A 117 5.13 -1.76 4.07
C GLY A 117 5.33 -0.73 5.17
N SER A 118 6.57 -0.45 5.58
CA SER A 118 6.88 0.49 6.66
C SER A 118 6.34 1.92 6.47
N ILE A 119 6.08 2.33 5.23
CA ILE A 119 5.66 3.68 4.85
C ILE A 119 4.13 3.76 4.74
N HIS A 120 3.51 2.65 4.35
CA HIS A 120 2.15 2.62 3.84
C HIS A 120 1.15 1.89 4.75
N ILE A 121 1.61 1.27 5.84
CA ILE A 121 0.77 0.50 6.78
C ILE A 121 -0.47 1.27 7.28
N GLY A 122 -0.38 2.59 7.48
CA GLY A 122 -1.53 3.42 7.84
C GLY A 122 -2.53 3.59 6.68
N ARG A 123 -2.04 3.81 5.46
CA ARG A 123 -2.86 4.21 4.29
C ARG A 123 -3.53 3.03 3.57
N PHE A 124 -3.12 1.80 3.84
CA PHE A 124 -3.54 0.62 3.07
C PHE A 124 -4.84 -0.05 3.52
N PHE A 125 -5.63 0.59 4.39
CA PHE A 125 -6.97 0.08 4.69
C PHE A 125 -7.96 0.26 3.52
N CYS A 126 -7.56 0.94 2.44
CA CYS A 126 -8.28 0.97 1.16
C CYS A 126 -7.24 1.09 0.03
N LEU A 127 -6.89 -0.03 -0.59
CA LEU A 127 -5.89 -0.20 -1.65
C LEU A 127 -6.29 0.46 -2.99
N ARG A 128 -6.53 1.79 -3.07
CA ARG A 128 -6.92 2.49 -4.33
C ARG A 128 -6.23 1.94 -5.59
#